data_AF-A0A7H4PJR6-F1
#
_entry.id   AF-A0A7H4PJR6-F1
#
_cell.length_a   1.000
_cell.length_b   1.000
_cell.length_c   1.000
_cell.angle_alpha   90.00
_cell.angle_beta   90.00
_cell.angle_gamma   90.00
#
_symmetry.space_group_name_H-M   'P 1'
#
loop_
_entity.id
_entity.type
_entity.pdbx_description
1 polymer ?
#
loop_
_entity_poly.entity_id
_entity_poly.type
_entity_poly.pdbx_seq_one_letter_code
_entity_poly.pdbx_strand_id
1 'polypeptide(L)'
;MGIIVKLDDMGYWLVEKTISLAQWTGKALLAIAPRLMKVLSIVGTLAMFLVGGGIVVHGIAPLHHAIENLAHGQNGVIASLLPTGANLVLGFIIGAIVLAGVKAIAALRRPAK
;
A
#
# COMPACT_ATOMS: atom_id res chain seq x y z
N MET A 1 -4.94 10.97 -8.22
CA MET A 1 -3.48 11.22 -8.15
C MET A 1 -3.12 12.70 -8.26
N GLY A 2 -3.67 13.47 -9.21
CA GLY A 2 -3.30 14.88 -9.38
C GLY A 2 -3.69 15.85 -8.25
N ILE A 3 -4.55 15.45 -7.31
CA ILE A 3 -4.97 16.32 -6.20
C ILE A 3 -3.80 16.56 -5.23
N ILE A 4 -2.96 15.55 -4.95
CA ILE A 4 -1.84 15.69 -4.00
C ILE A 4 -0.78 16.66 -4.54
N VAL A 5 -0.46 16.55 -5.84
CA VAL A 5 0.46 17.48 -6.52
C VAL A 5 -0.10 18.89 -6.53
N LYS A 6 -1.40 19.05 -6.85
CA LYS A 6 -2.07 20.36 -6.78
C LYS A 6 -2.10 20.95 -5.38
N LEU A 7 -2.22 20.14 -4.33
CA LEU A 7 -2.16 20.61 -2.94
C LEU A 7 -0.76 21.12 -2.59
N ASP A 8 0.30 20.50 -3.10
CA ASP A 8 1.68 20.95 -2.93
C ASP A 8 1.91 22.29 -3.66
N ASP A 9 1.50 22.37 -4.95
CA ASP A 9 1.57 23.59 -5.77
C ASP A 9 0.75 24.74 -5.16
N MET A 10 -0.45 24.45 -4.65
CA MET A 10 -1.29 25.42 -3.93
C MET A 10 -0.61 25.88 -2.65
N GLY A 11 -0.02 24.97 -1.87
CA GLY A 11 0.70 25.33 -0.66
C GLY A 11 1.84 26.32 -0.96
N TYR A 12 2.59 26.09 -2.04
CA TYR A 12 3.66 26.97 -2.49
C TYR A 12 3.12 28.35 -2.88
N TRP A 13 2.05 28.40 -3.69
CA TRP A 13 1.41 29.65 -4.10
C TRP A 13 0.85 30.45 -2.91
N LEU A 14 0.33 29.79 -1.87
CA LEU A 14 -0.17 30.45 -0.66
C LEU A 14 0.96 31.11 0.17
N VAL A 15 2.17 30.54 0.15
CA VAL A 15 3.35 31.10 0.84
C VAL A 15 3.83 32.40 0.19
N GLU A 16 3.65 32.57 -1.12
CA GLU A 16 4.03 33.79 -1.84
C GLU A 16 3.06 34.97 -1.62
N LYS A 17 1.90 34.74 -0.97
CA LYS A 17 0.95 35.82 -0.64
C LYS A 17 1.48 36.70 0.50
N THR A 18 1.07 37.97 0.50
CA THR A 18 1.43 38.96 1.53
C THR A 18 0.62 38.80 2.83
N ILE A 19 -0.51 38.09 2.79
CA ILE A 19 -1.39 37.87 3.95
C ILE A 19 -0.78 36.78 4.85
N SER A 20 -0.54 37.10 6.12
CA SER A 20 0.07 36.20 7.11
C SER A 20 -0.69 34.88 7.29
N LEU A 21 -2.03 34.92 7.26
CA LEU A 21 -2.88 33.73 7.35
C LEU A 21 -2.67 32.79 6.15
N ALA A 22 -2.54 33.34 4.94
CA ALA A 22 -2.28 32.58 3.71
C ALA A 22 -0.87 31.95 3.75
N GLN A 23 0.12 32.70 4.24
CA GLN A 23 1.47 32.16 4.40
C GLN A 23 1.53 31.02 5.42
N TRP A 24 0.81 31.15 6.54
CA TRP A 24 0.77 30.11 7.57
C TRP A 24 0.09 28.83 7.06
N THR A 25 -1.04 28.96 6.37
CA THR A 25 -1.73 27.81 5.75
C THR A 25 -0.90 27.17 4.65
N GLY A 26 -0.21 27.94 3.81
CA GLY A 26 0.71 27.41 2.80
C GLY A 26 1.86 26.60 3.40
N LYS A 27 2.49 27.13 4.47
CA LYS A 27 3.54 26.41 5.23
C LYS A 27 3.01 25.12 5.87
N ALA A 28 1.79 25.14 6.40
CA ALA A 28 1.16 23.94 6.97
C ALA A 28 0.90 22.87 5.89
N LEU A 29 0.41 23.26 4.71
CA LEU A 29 0.22 22.35 3.58
C LEU A 29 1.54 21.69 3.13
N LEU A 30 2.60 22.49 2.94
CA LEU A 30 3.92 22.00 2.57
C LEU A 30 4.51 21.05 3.62
N ALA A 31 4.25 21.28 4.91
CA ALA A 31 4.72 20.40 5.98
C ALA A 31 3.98 19.04 6.02
N ILE A 32 2.72 19.01 5.58
CA ILE A 32 1.89 17.81 5.57
C ILE A 32 2.14 16.96 4.31
N ALA A 33 2.39 17.59 3.16
CA ALA A 33 2.65 16.92 1.88
C ALA A 33 3.66 15.74 1.96
N PRO A 34 4.87 15.89 2.56
CA PRO A 34 5.82 14.78 2.64
C PRO A 34 5.38 13.66 3.58
N ARG A 35 4.60 13.96 4.63
CA ARG A 35 4.02 12.91 5.50
C ARG A 35 2.94 12.14 4.77
N LEU A 36 2.07 12.82 4.03
CA LEU A 36 1.03 12.19 3.23
C LEU A 36 1.63 11.24 2.20
N MET A 37 2.68 11.67 1.48
CA MET A 37 3.39 10.84 0.49
C MET A 37 3.98 9.57 1.11
N LYS A 38 4.57 9.65 2.30
CA LYS A 38 5.11 8.49 3.02
C LYS A 38 4.02 7.51 3.43
N VAL A 39 2.93 8.02 4.02
CA VAL A 39 1.79 7.18 4.44
C VAL A 39 1.18 6.50 3.21
N LEU A 40 0.96 7.24 2.14
CA LEU A 40 0.38 6.70 0.90
C LEU A 40 1.28 5.63 0.27
N SER A 41 2.61 5.76 0.36
CA SER A 41 3.52 4.72 -0.10
C SER A 41 3.32 3.42 0.68
N ILE A 42 3.23 3.49 2.02
CA ILE A 42 3.03 2.29 2.85
C ILE A 42 1.66 1.68 2.59
N VAL A 43 0.60 2.50 2.59
CA VAL A 43 -0.77 2.05 2.32
C VAL A 43 -0.88 1.47 0.91
N GLY A 44 -0.24 2.09 -0.08
CA GLY A 44 -0.20 1.61 -1.46
C GLY A 44 0.48 0.24 -1.57
N THR A 45 1.60 0.04 -0.87
CA THR A 45 2.26 -1.28 -0.83
C THR A 45 1.39 -2.34 -0.16
N LEU A 46 0.75 -2.02 0.97
CA LEU A 46 -0.19 -2.93 1.63
C LEU A 46 -1.38 -3.27 0.72
N ALA A 47 -1.92 -2.28 0.01
CA ALA A 47 -3.01 -2.47 -0.95
C ALA A 47 -2.59 -3.37 -2.11
N MET A 48 -1.38 -3.21 -2.65
CA MET A 48 -0.86 -4.09 -3.70
C MET A 48 -0.76 -5.55 -3.24
N PHE A 49 -0.30 -5.81 -2.01
CA PHE A 49 -0.28 -7.17 -1.46
C PHE A 49 -1.67 -7.72 -1.20
N LEU A 50 -2.59 -6.90 -0.68
CA LEU A 50 -3.96 -7.32 -0.44
C LEU A 50 -4.69 -7.70 -1.74
N VAL A 51 -4.57 -6.87 -2.78
CA VAL A 51 -5.19 -7.11 -4.10
C VAL A 51 -4.54 -8.32 -4.77
N GLY A 52 -3.20 -8.40 -4.80
CA GLY A 52 -2.48 -9.53 -5.40
C GLY A 52 -2.74 -10.85 -4.68
N GLY A 53 -2.73 -10.85 -3.35
CA GLY A 53 -3.04 -12.01 -2.53
C GLY A 53 -4.49 -12.47 -2.69
N GLY A 54 -5.44 -11.53 -2.77
CA GLY A 54 -6.83 -11.83 -3.10
C GLY A 54 -6.98 -12.54 -4.45
N ILE A 55 -6.29 -12.07 -5.49
CA ILE A 55 -6.31 -12.72 -6.82
C ILE A 55 -5.81 -14.17 -6.74
N VAL A 56 -4.72 -14.42 -6.02
CA VAL A 56 -4.15 -15.77 -5.90
C VAL A 56 -5.05 -16.70 -5.08
N VAL A 57 -5.58 -16.23 -3.96
CA VAL A 57 -6.48 -17.02 -3.10
C VAL A 57 -7.75 -17.41 -3.84
N HIS A 58 -8.36 -16.50 -4.60
CA HIS A 58 -9.54 -16.82 -5.41
C HIS A 58 -9.21 -17.77 -6.57
N GLY A 59 -7.99 -17.71 -7.11
CA GLY A 59 -7.54 -18.61 -8.17
C GLY A 59 -7.28 -20.05 -7.71
N ILE A 60 -7.15 -20.29 -6.40
CA ILE A 60 -6.83 -21.61 -5.83
C ILE A 60 -7.98 -22.04 -4.89
N ALA A 61 -8.92 -22.84 -5.41
CA ALA A 61 -10.13 -23.26 -4.70
C ALA A 61 -9.88 -23.87 -3.29
N PRO A 62 -8.84 -24.70 -3.05
CA PRO A 62 -8.54 -25.19 -1.71
C PRO A 62 -8.17 -24.10 -0.69
N LEU A 63 -7.51 -23.02 -1.13
CA LEU A 63 -7.11 -21.89 -0.28
C LEU A 63 -8.33 -21.06 0.13
N HIS A 64 -9.25 -20.85 -0.81
CA HIS A 64 -10.50 -20.13 -0.55
C HIS A 64 -11.36 -20.84 0.50
N HIS A 65 -11.59 -22.15 0.33
CA HIS A 65 -12.38 -22.94 1.29
C HIS A 65 -11.71 -23.08 2.66
N ALA A 66 -10.38 -23.14 2.73
CA ALA A 66 -9.67 -23.15 4.01
C ALA A 66 -9.89 -21.84 4.80
N ILE A 67 -9.91 -20.69 4.11
CA ILE A 67 -10.16 -19.39 4.73
C ILE A 67 -11.64 -19.24 5.11
N GLU A 68 -12.57 -19.69 4.27
CA GLU A 68 -14.01 -19.68 4.58
C GLU A 68 -14.35 -20.56 5.79
N ASN A 69 -13.79 -21.77 5.86
CA ASN A 69 -14.01 -22.67 7.00
C ASN A 69 -13.48 -22.12 8.32
N LEU A 70 -12.40 -21.31 8.28
CA LEU A 70 -11.83 -20.65 9.47
C LEU A 70 -12.63 -19.40 9.86
N ALA A 71 -13.33 -18.79 8.91
CA ALA A 71 -14.25 -17.66 9.16
C ALA A 71 -15.63 -18.14 9.64
N HIS A 72 -16.07 -19.32 9.23
CA HIS A 72 -17.32 -19.93 9.69
C HIS A 72 -17.26 -20.27 11.19
N GLY A 73 -18.06 -19.55 11.99
CA GLY A 73 -18.12 -19.70 13.45
C GLY A 73 -17.58 -18.50 14.23
N GLN A 74 -17.04 -17.49 13.56
CA GLN A 74 -16.53 -16.26 14.19
C GLN A 74 -17.57 -15.13 14.15
N ASN A 75 -17.47 -14.19 15.09
CA ASN A 75 -18.31 -12.97 15.12
C ASN A 75 -18.22 -12.22 13.78
N GLY A 76 -19.32 -11.61 13.31
CA GLY A 76 -19.41 -11.01 11.96
C GLY A 76 -18.33 -9.97 11.60
N VAL A 77 -17.77 -9.28 12.60
CA VAL A 77 -16.63 -8.37 12.41
C VAL A 77 -15.34 -9.15 12.13
N ILE A 78 -15.08 -10.24 12.86
CA ILE A 78 -13.92 -11.09 12.63
C ILE A 78 -14.06 -11.80 11.28
N ALA A 79 -15.24 -12.32 10.95
CA ALA A 79 -15.51 -13.00 9.69
C ALA A 79 -15.27 -12.11 8.45
N SER A 80 -15.40 -10.78 8.55
CA SER A 80 -15.11 -9.85 7.44
C SER A 80 -13.64 -9.42 7.37
N LEU A 81 -12.94 -9.38 8.50
CA LEU A 81 -11.52 -9.01 8.56
C LEU A 81 -10.58 -10.19 8.29
N LEU A 82 -10.99 -11.41 8.63
CA LEU A 82 -10.19 -12.62 8.49
C LEU A 82 -9.74 -12.88 7.04
N PRO A 83 -10.62 -12.82 6.02
CA PRO A 83 -10.22 -13.04 4.64
C PRO A 83 -9.29 -11.94 4.13
N THR A 84 -9.57 -10.69 4.52
CA THR A 84 -8.74 -9.53 4.17
C THR A 84 -7.32 -9.68 4.75
N GLY A 85 -7.20 -10.06 6.03
CA GLY A 85 -5.91 -10.32 6.68
C GLY A 85 -5.17 -11.50 6.06
N ALA A 86 -5.87 -12.60 5.79
CA ALA A 86 -5.31 -13.79 5.15
C ALA A 86 -4.76 -13.48 3.74
N ASN A 87 -5.53 -12.76 2.93
CA ASN A 87 -5.11 -12.30 1.60
C ASN A 87 -3.86 -11.44 1.67
N LEU A 88 -3.77 -10.52 2.63
CA LEU A 88 -2.59 -9.67 2.81
C LEU A 88 -1.34 -10.49 3.18
N VAL A 89 -1.47 -11.42 4.12
CA VAL A 89 -0.35 -12.28 4.56
C VAL A 89 0.11 -13.18 3.41
N LEU A 90 -0.82 -13.84 2.72
CA LEU A 90 -0.50 -14.71 1.58
C LEU A 90 0.11 -13.92 0.43
N GLY A 91 -0.47 -12.77 0.08
CA GLY A 91 0.06 -11.87 -0.94
C GLY A 91 1.47 -11.39 -0.61
N PHE A 92 1.76 -11.09 0.65
CA PHE A 92 3.09 -10.74 1.12
C PHE A 92 4.08 -11.90 0.99
N ILE A 93 3.71 -13.12 1.42
CA ILE A 93 4.55 -14.32 1.32
C ILE A 93 4.91 -14.61 -0.14
N ILE A 94 3.91 -14.62 -1.03
CA ILE A 94 4.11 -14.86 -2.45
C ILE A 94 5.00 -13.76 -3.05
N GLY A 95 4.72 -12.50 -2.75
CA GLY A 95 5.53 -11.36 -3.18
C GLY A 95 6.99 -11.48 -2.75
N ALA A 96 7.24 -11.92 -1.50
CA ALA A 96 8.59 -12.14 -0.98
C ALA A 96 9.32 -13.28 -1.71
N ILE A 97 8.63 -14.39 -1.99
CA ILE A 97 9.18 -15.52 -2.75
C ILE A 97 9.55 -15.09 -4.17
N VAL A 98 8.65 -14.40 -4.86
CA VAL A 98 8.90 -13.88 -6.22
C VAL A 98 10.08 -12.92 -6.22
N LEU A 99 10.12 -11.98 -5.26
CA LEU A 99 11.23 -11.03 -5.14
C LEU A 99 12.56 -11.73 -4.89
N ALA A 100 12.58 -12.75 -4.02
CA ALA A 100 13.78 -13.54 -3.75
C ALA A 100 14.26 -14.27 -5.02
N GLY A 101 13.36 -14.89 -5.77
CA GLY A 101 13.67 -15.55 -7.04
C GLY A 101 14.22 -14.57 -8.10
N VAL A 102 13.58 -13.41 -8.25
CA VAL A 102 14.05 -12.35 -9.17
C VAL A 102 15.43 -11.85 -8.76
N LYS A 103 15.66 -11.62 -7.46
CA LYS A 103 16.98 -11.19 -6.96
C LYS A 103 18.05 -12.26 -7.16
N ALA A 104 17.74 -13.53 -6.95
CA ALA A 104 18.65 -14.63 -7.21
C ALA A 104 19.04 -14.69 -8.70
N ILE A 105 18.06 -14.66 -9.61
CA ILE A 105 18.31 -14.64 -11.06
C ILE A 105 19.11 -13.40 -11.47
N ALA A 106 18.76 -12.22 -10.94
CA ALA A 106 19.48 -10.99 -11.23
C ALA A 106 20.93 -11.03 -10.71
N ALA A 107 21.18 -11.68 -9.57
CA ALA A 107 22.52 -11.89 -9.04
C ALA A 107 23.35 -12.82 -9.96
N LEU A 108 22.76 -13.91 -10.45
CA LEU A 108 23.43 -14.82 -11.40
C LEU A 108 23.69 -14.18 -12.78
N ARG A 109 22.86 -13.22 -13.20
CA ARG A 109 23.02 -12.50 -14.49
C ARG A 109 24.00 -11.35 -14.46
N ARG A 110 24.49 -10.92 -13.28
CA ARG A 110 25.51 -9.86 -13.23
C ARG A 110 26.81 -10.41 -13.82
N PRO A 111 27.31 -9.84 -14.94
CA PRO A 111 28.64 -10.21 -15.41
C PRO A 111 29.64 -9.85 -14.31
N ALA A 112 30.52 -10.80 -13.98
CA ALA A 112 31.64 -10.55 -13.09
C ALA A 112 32.40 -9.33 -13.63
N LYS A 113 32.47 -8.27 -12.83
CA LYS A 113 33.45 -7.21 -13.06
C LYS A 113 34.83 -7.73 -12.69
#